data_AF-A0A173XUF9-F1
#
_entry.id   AF-A0A173XUF9-F1
#
_cell.length_a   1.000
_cell.length_b   1.000
_cell.length_c   1.000
_cell.angle_alpha   90.00
_cell.angle_beta   90.00
_cell.angle_gamma   90.00
#
_symmetry.space_group_name_H-M   'P 1'
#
loop_
_entity.id
_entity.type
_entity.pdbx_description
1 polymer ?
#
loop_
_entity_poly.entity_id
_entity_poly.type
_entity_poly.pdbx_seq_one_letter_code
_entity_poly.pdbx_strand_id
1 'polypeptide(L)'
;MLKYFTFSIVGIFCLTMLLEYLYELNPKQKIIEPTSYIFVIDESGSMSGNDPEGLRYDAISEIMNSTDSPLPYMVYAFSSEPKILRDMGPMTENEAAFTVTCDGATSIYETTLRILQDYKDAKWNGGTHPKLIFLTDGFATDLDNGFLWFKGNIPEFNAALEEYNHLNINISTVALGSVDKDLMKKMAEITGGVFIPVNQASDLAEAMKTAATSYSTRDLLSVRYMNHFNTLFGFLRVIFLSLIGLLIGGLLSLPYMDHASLPLIVSSSAAGSLLGSVLLESGVQSGVYQSILWFLLWILFSATLGFLHPKKQILRPGNITVPLELKDDRINEIKNENIRV
;
A
#
# COMPACT_ATOMS: atom_id res chain seq x y z
N MET A 1 -1.61 -4.98 -35.86
CA MET A 1 -2.29 -4.60 -34.60
C MET A 1 -2.08 -5.64 -33.51
N LEU A 2 -2.59 -6.88 -33.65
CA LEU A 2 -2.49 -7.90 -32.59
C LEU A 2 -1.03 -8.21 -32.15
N LYS A 3 -0.10 -8.36 -33.10
CA LYS A 3 1.33 -8.59 -32.78
C LYS A 3 1.94 -7.46 -31.95
N TYR A 4 1.73 -6.21 -32.35
CA TYR A 4 2.23 -5.04 -31.62
C TYR A 4 1.62 -4.95 -30.23
N PHE A 5 0.33 -5.23 -30.10
CA PHE A 5 -0.35 -5.29 -28.80
C PHE A 5 0.24 -6.36 -27.88
N THR A 6 0.49 -7.57 -28.38
CA THR A 6 1.12 -8.64 -27.58
C THR A 6 2.54 -8.28 -27.16
N PHE A 7 3.36 -7.72 -28.07
CA PHE A 7 4.71 -7.26 -27.74
C PHE A 7 4.71 -6.12 -26.72
N SER A 8 3.74 -5.20 -26.81
CA SER A 8 3.54 -4.12 -25.83
C SER A 8 3.27 -4.65 -24.43
N ILE A 9 2.37 -5.63 -24.28
CA ILE A 9 2.05 -6.24 -22.98
C ILE A 9 3.28 -6.93 -22.39
N VAL A 10 4.00 -7.72 -23.20
CA VAL A 10 5.21 -8.41 -22.75
C VAL A 10 6.29 -7.39 -22.33
N GLY A 11 6.47 -6.32 -23.10
CA GLY A 11 7.42 -5.25 -22.77
C GLY A 11 7.08 -4.55 -21.44
N ILE A 12 5.81 -4.23 -21.21
CA ILE A 12 5.34 -3.65 -19.93
C ILE A 12 5.58 -4.65 -18.79
N PHE A 13 5.19 -5.91 -18.96
CA PHE A 13 5.37 -6.94 -17.94
C PHE A 13 6.83 -7.12 -17.55
N CYS A 14 7.73 -7.25 -18.53
CA CYS A 14 9.17 -7.41 -18.27
C CYS A 14 9.78 -6.18 -17.60
N LEU A 15 9.41 -4.96 -18.02
CA LEU A 15 9.92 -3.74 -17.41
C LEU A 15 9.42 -3.60 -15.96
N THR A 16 8.12 -3.80 -15.72
CA THR A 16 7.56 -3.73 -14.38
C THR A 16 8.21 -4.75 -13.46
N MET A 17 8.38 -6.00 -13.91
CA MET A 17 9.05 -7.05 -13.13
C MET A 17 10.51 -6.70 -12.82
N LEU A 18 11.24 -6.14 -13.79
CA LEU A 18 12.63 -5.71 -13.58
C LEU A 18 12.71 -4.56 -12.58
N LEU A 19 11.86 -3.55 -12.71
CA LEU A 19 11.87 -2.39 -11.82
C LEU A 19 11.43 -2.76 -10.40
N GLU A 20 10.45 -3.65 -10.26
CA GLU A 20 10.06 -4.22 -8.96
C GLU A 20 11.25 -4.95 -8.33
N TYR A 21 11.89 -5.86 -9.07
CA TYR A 21 13.07 -6.57 -8.59
C TYR A 21 14.18 -5.60 -8.14
N LEU A 22 14.48 -4.57 -8.94
CA LEU A 22 15.47 -3.55 -8.60
C LEU A 22 15.06 -2.70 -7.38
N TYR A 23 13.76 -2.51 -7.16
CA TYR A 23 13.22 -1.76 -6.02
C TYR A 23 13.30 -2.58 -4.73
N GLU A 24 13.09 -3.88 -4.84
CA GLU A 24 13.22 -4.84 -3.76
C GLU A 24 14.69 -5.09 -3.39
N LEU A 25 15.63 -4.97 -4.34
CA LEU A 25 17.06 -5.16 -4.09
C LEU A 25 17.53 -4.32 -2.90
N ASN A 26 17.94 -5.02 -1.84
CA ASN A 26 18.37 -4.40 -0.61
C ASN A 26 19.89 -4.56 -0.46
N PRO A 27 20.69 -3.48 -0.61
CA PRO A 27 22.11 -3.54 -0.30
C PRO A 27 22.27 -3.66 1.22
N LYS A 28 22.37 -4.91 1.70
CA LYS A 28 22.58 -5.28 3.11
C LYS A 28 21.41 -4.94 4.04
N GLN A 29 20.25 -5.57 3.85
CA GLN A 29 19.35 -5.77 4.99
C GLN A 29 20.05 -6.77 5.92
N LYS A 30 20.82 -6.28 6.88
CA LYS A 30 21.04 -7.05 8.10
C LYS A 30 19.62 -7.24 8.65
N ILE A 31 19.14 -8.49 8.69
CA ILE A 31 17.98 -8.82 9.53
C ILE A 31 18.33 -8.20 10.89
N ILE A 32 17.60 -7.16 11.27
CA ILE A 32 17.88 -6.48 12.53
C ILE A 32 17.38 -7.44 13.59
N GLU A 33 18.28 -8.25 14.13
CA GLU A 33 17.92 -9.21 15.16
C GLU A 33 17.22 -8.48 16.31
N PRO A 34 16.05 -8.97 16.76
CA PRO A 34 15.32 -8.33 17.84
C PRO A 34 16.18 -8.35 19.10
N THR A 35 16.14 -7.26 19.85
CA THR A 35 16.84 -7.18 21.14
C THR A 35 15.98 -7.70 22.30
N SER A 36 14.66 -7.73 22.11
CA SER A 36 13.69 -8.28 23.06
C SER A 36 12.38 -8.61 22.36
N TYR A 37 11.56 -9.44 22.99
CA TYR A 37 10.18 -9.70 22.56
C TYR A 37 9.15 -9.14 23.54
N ILE A 38 8.08 -8.54 23.02
CA ILE A 38 6.93 -8.10 23.81
C ILE A 38 5.72 -8.82 23.24
N PHE A 39 5.20 -9.80 23.97
CA PHE A 39 3.97 -10.49 23.59
C PHE A 39 2.78 -9.70 24.12
N VAL A 40 1.82 -9.39 23.25
CA VAL A 40 0.58 -8.71 23.61
C VAL A 40 -0.56 -9.63 23.26
N ILE A 41 -1.20 -10.17 24.29
CA ILE A 41 -2.12 -11.29 24.19
C ILE A 41 -3.54 -10.83 24.51
N ASP A 42 -4.46 -11.10 23.60
CA ASP A 42 -5.89 -10.86 23.82
C ASP A 42 -6.46 -11.86 24.83
N GLU A 43 -7.20 -11.32 25.79
CA GLU A 43 -7.96 -12.03 26.82
C GLU A 43 -9.44 -11.63 26.82
N SER A 44 -9.92 -11.05 25.73
CA SER A 44 -11.33 -10.70 25.57
C SER A 44 -12.24 -11.93 25.60
N GLY A 45 -13.54 -11.69 25.84
CA GLY A 45 -14.50 -12.78 25.96
C GLY A 45 -14.58 -13.72 24.75
N SER A 46 -14.27 -13.24 23.53
CA SER A 46 -14.27 -14.06 22.30
C SER A 46 -13.23 -15.19 22.34
N MET A 47 -12.13 -15.00 23.06
CA MET A 47 -11.06 -15.99 23.19
C MET A 47 -11.54 -17.28 23.85
N SER A 48 -12.63 -17.25 24.62
CA SER A 48 -13.25 -18.46 25.18
C SER A 48 -13.78 -19.43 24.12
N GLY A 49 -14.11 -18.93 22.93
CA GLY A 49 -14.56 -19.74 21.80
C GLY A 49 -13.43 -20.20 20.88
N ASN A 50 -12.42 -19.35 20.66
CA ASN A 50 -11.35 -19.61 19.70
C ASN A 50 -10.11 -20.27 20.30
N ASP A 51 -9.77 -20.00 21.56
CA ASP A 51 -8.65 -20.59 22.30
C ASP A 51 -9.01 -20.85 23.78
N PRO A 52 -9.92 -21.82 24.05
CA PRO A 52 -10.35 -22.13 25.40
C PRO A 52 -9.26 -22.76 26.28
N GLU A 53 -8.29 -23.43 25.66
CA GLU A 53 -7.21 -24.14 26.36
C GLU A 53 -6.02 -23.23 26.68
N GLY A 54 -5.95 -22.03 26.09
CA GLY A 54 -4.87 -21.08 26.36
C GLY A 54 -3.59 -21.34 25.58
N LEU A 55 -3.68 -21.98 24.41
CA LEU A 55 -2.54 -22.34 23.55
C LEU A 55 -1.71 -21.11 23.15
N ARG A 56 -2.31 -19.91 23.16
CA ARG A 56 -1.60 -18.64 22.97
C ARG A 56 -0.45 -18.41 23.97
N TYR A 57 -0.57 -18.92 25.20
CA TYR A 57 0.47 -18.81 26.22
C TYR A 57 1.53 -19.89 26.06
N ASP A 58 1.14 -21.10 25.66
CA ASP A 58 2.08 -22.20 25.35
C ASP A 58 2.99 -21.82 24.17
N ALA A 59 2.44 -21.13 23.17
CA ALA A 59 3.18 -20.59 22.03
C ALA A 59 4.33 -19.66 22.44
N ILE A 60 4.17 -18.87 23.52
CA ILE A 60 5.23 -18.01 24.04
C ILE A 60 6.41 -18.87 24.53
N SER A 61 6.12 -19.88 25.35
CA SER A 61 7.14 -20.79 25.86
C SER A 61 7.85 -21.54 24.72
N GLU A 62 7.12 -21.96 23.69
CA GLU A 62 7.71 -22.63 22.53
C GLU A 62 8.68 -21.72 21.77
N ILE A 63 8.30 -20.46 21.52
CA ILE A 63 9.17 -19.48 20.83
C ILE A 63 10.43 -19.24 21.65
N MET A 64 10.29 -18.99 22.95
CA MET A 64 11.42 -18.69 23.82
C MET A 64 12.36 -19.88 24.01
N ASN A 65 11.84 -21.11 24.04
CA ASN A 65 12.64 -22.34 24.09
C ASN A 65 13.31 -22.69 22.75
N SER A 66 12.74 -22.23 21.62
CA SER A 66 13.24 -22.55 20.28
C SER A 66 14.40 -21.67 19.80
N THR A 67 14.79 -20.65 20.58
CA THR A 67 15.80 -19.67 20.18
C THR A 67 17.16 -20.00 20.81
N ASP A 68 18.22 -20.10 19.98
CA ASP A 68 19.59 -20.44 20.42
C ASP A 68 20.20 -19.44 21.43
N SER A 69 19.62 -18.24 21.54
CA SER A 69 19.94 -17.23 22.55
C SER A 69 18.63 -16.68 23.15
N PRO A 70 18.33 -16.91 24.44
CA PRO A 70 17.08 -16.44 25.04
C PRO A 70 17.13 -14.92 25.19
N LEU A 71 16.47 -14.22 24.26
CA LEU A 71 16.25 -12.78 24.35
C LEU A 71 15.36 -12.47 25.55
N PRO A 72 15.52 -11.30 26.20
CA PRO A 72 14.58 -10.88 27.22
C PRO A 72 13.19 -10.70 26.60
N TYR A 73 12.15 -11.08 27.35
CA TYR A 73 10.78 -10.91 26.91
C TYR A 73 9.86 -10.42 28.03
N MET A 74 8.77 -9.79 27.59
CA MET A 74 7.70 -9.25 28.40
C MET A 74 6.36 -9.76 27.87
N VAL A 75 5.36 -9.90 28.75
CA VAL A 75 4.00 -10.30 28.35
C VAL A 75 2.99 -9.30 28.88
N TYR A 76 2.29 -8.67 27.95
CA TYR A 76 1.04 -7.95 28.20
C TYR A 76 -0.13 -8.86 27.88
N ALA A 77 -1.16 -8.77 28.71
CA ALA A 77 -2.49 -9.25 28.35
C ALA A 77 -3.44 -8.06 28.30
N PHE A 78 -4.43 -8.11 27.42
CA PHE A 78 -5.43 -7.05 27.34
C PHE A 78 -6.82 -7.62 27.12
N SER A 79 -7.79 -6.95 27.71
CA SER A 79 -9.19 -7.06 27.30
C SER A 79 -9.78 -5.66 27.23
N SER A 80 -10.53 -5.24 28.25
CA SER A 80 -10.98 -3.85 28.37
C SER A 80 -9.83 -2.89 28.67
N GLU A 81 -8.82 -3.35 29.42
CA GLU A 81 -7.60 -2.61 29.76
C GLU A 81 -6.38 -3.52 29.65
N PRO A 82 -5.20 -3.00 29.27
CA PRO A 82 -3.95 -3.76 29.25
C PRO A 82 -3.36 -3.92 30.65
N LYS A 83 -2.84 -5.11 30.95
CA LYS A 83 -2.11 -5.45 32.17
C LYS A 83 -0.79 -6.16 31.82
N ILE A 84 0.23 -5.92 32.64
CA ILE A 84 1.50 -6.64 32.55
C ILE A 84 1.33 -7.97 33.29
N LEU A 85 1.46 -9.09 32.58
CA LEU A 85 1.48 -10.42 33.19
C LEU A 85 2.89 -10.85 33.60
N ARG A 86 3.89 -10.37 32.87
CA ARG A 86 5.30 -10.65 33.12
C ARG A 86 6.14 -9.45 32.73
N ASP A 87 6.99 -9.00 33.64
CA ASP A 87 7.98 -7.95 33.40
C ASP A 87 9.06 -8.37 32.41
N MET A 88 9.70 -7.39 31.76
CA MET A 88 10.79 -7.63 30.82
C MET A 88 11.98 -8.31 31.50
N GLY A 89 12.33 -9.51 31.04
CA GLY A 89 13.48 -10.24 31.55
C GLY A 89 13.77 -11.55 30.81
N PRO A 90 14.92 -12.19 31.06
CA PRO A 90 15.25 -13.48 30.46
C PRO A 90 14.33 -14.59 30.99
N MET A 91 14.08 -15.60 30.16
CA MET A 91 13.31 -16.77 30.58
C MET A 91 14.01 -17.49 31.74
N THR A 92 13.24 -17.93 32.74
CA THR A 92 13.76 -18.69 33.88
C THR A 92 13.07 -20.06 33.95
N GLU A 93 13.78 -21.09 34.40
CA GLU A 93 13.29 -22.49 34.39
C GLU A 93 12.04 -22.74 35.26
N ASN A 94 11.71 -21.84 36.18
CA ASN A 94 10.63 -21.99 37.18
C ASN A 94 9.58 -20.87 37.09
N GLU A 95 9.31 -20.39 35.89
CA GLU A 95 8.31 -19.35 35.69
C GLU A 95 6.89 -19.87 35.94
N ALA A 96 6.09 -19.09 36.66
CA ALA A 96 4.71 -19.46 36.92
C ALA A 96 3.92 -19.51 35.61
N ALA A 97 3.11 -20.56 35.44
CA ALA A 97 2.21 -20.66 34.31
C ALA A 97 1.24 -19.47 34.29
N PHE A 98 0.92 -18.97 33.09
CA PHE A 98 -0.05 -17.90 32.92
C PHE A 98 -1.46 -18.40 33.26
N THR A 99 -2.19 -17.62 34.06
CA THR A 99 -3.61 -17.89 34.30
C THR A 99 -4.40 -17.45 33.08
N VAL A 100 -5.04 -18.40 32.40
CA VAL A 100 -5.90 -18.12 31.24
C VAL A 100 -7.13 -17.36 31.71
N THR A 101 -7.31 -16.13 31.23
CA THR A 101 -8.56 -15.38 31.38
C THR A 101 -9.13 -15.00 30.02
N CYS A 102 -10.47 -15.06 29.91
CA CYS A 102 -11.22 -14.76 28.68
C CYS A 102 -12.47 -13.95 29.07
N ASP A 103 -12.29 -12.68 29.40
CA ASP A 103 -13.36 -11.77 29.83
C ASP A 103 -13.06 -10.32 29.43
N GLY A 104 -14.13 -9.54 29.23
CA GLY A 104 -14.04 -8.14 28.85
C GLY A 104 -14.07 -7.90 27.34
N ALA A 105 -13.82 -6.64 26.97
CA ALA A 105 -13.87 -6.15 25.61
C ALA A 105 -12.53 -6.35 24.88
N THR A 106 -12.40 -5.87 23.64
CA THR A 106 -11.18 -5.99 22.82
C THR A 106 -10.60 -4.59 22.57
N SER A 107 -9.89 -4.03 23.56
CA SER A 107 -9.37 -2.66 23.50
C SER A 107 -7.99 -2.57 22.83
N ILE A 108 -7.93 -2.58 21.50
CA ILE A 108 -6.67 -2.55 20.73
C ILE A 108 -6.02 -1.17 20.76
N TYR A 109 -6.81 -0.11 20.66
CA TYR A 109 -6.33 1.27 20.63
C TYR A 109 -5.69 1.67 21.96
N GLU A 110 -6.43 1.48 23.06
CA GLU A 110 -5.93 1.81 24.40
C GLU A 110 -4.69 0.99 24.77
N THR A 111 -4.68 -0.30 24.41
CA THR A 111 -3.52 -1.18 24.63
C THR A 111 -2.28 -0.67 23.88
N THR A 112 -2.44 -0.31 22.61
CA THR A 112 -1.35 0.19 21.77
C THR A 112 -0.77 1.49 22.33
N LEU A 113 -1.62 2.42 22.77
CA LEU A 113 -1.17 3.68 23.38
C LEU A 113 -0.49 3.46 24.73
N ARG A 114 -1.06 2.59 25.57
CA ARG A 114 -0.54 2.35 26.91
C ARG A 114 0.84 1.72 26.88
N ILE A 115 1.09 0.76 25.99
CA ILE A 115 2.42 0.13 25.87
C ILE A 115 3.48 1.17 25.44
N LEU A 116 3.12 2.08 24.53
CA LEU A 116 4.01 3.15 24.08
C LEU A 116 4.31 4.11 25.22
N GLN A 117 3.28 4.45 26.02
CA GLN A 117 3.45 5.28 27.20
C GLN A 117 4.32 4.58 28.26
N ASP A 118 4.09 3.29 28.51
CA ASP A 118 4.89 2.50 29.45
C ASP A 118 6.38 2.45 29.03
N TYR A 119 6.67 2.41 27.73
CA TYR A 119 8.04 2.54 27.22
C TYR A 119 8.64 3.92 27.51
N LYS A 120 7.89 5.00 27.25
CA LYS A 120 8.32 6.38 27.53
C LYS A 120 8.53 6.67 29.02
N ASP A 121 7.69 6.06 29.85
CA ASP A 121 7.78 6.11 31.31
C ASP A 121 8.90 5.21 31.86
N ALA A 122 9.66 4.54 30.98
CA ALA A 122 10.74 3.62 31.30
C ALA A 122 10.31 2.45 32.20
N LYS A 123 9.04 1.99 32.10
CA LYS A 123 8.57 0.79 32.80
C LYS A 123 9.17 -0.50 32.25
N TRP A 124 9.57 -0.48 30.99
CA TRP A 124 10.33 -1.56 30.36
C TRP A 124 11.39 -1.00 29.42
N ASN A 125 12.45 -1.77 29.21
CA ASN A 125 13.52 -1.44 28.28
C ASN A 125 13.84 -2.69 27.45
N GLY A 126 13.47 -2.66 26.17
CA GLY A 126 13.67 -3.76 25.23
C GLY A 126 14.96 -3.66 24.42
N GLY A 127 15.85 -2.72 24.72
CA GLY A 127 17.06 -2.46 23.92
C GLY A 127 16.78 -1.64 22.66
N THR A 128 17.62 -1.80 21.64
CA THR A 128 17.62 -0.94 20.45
C THR A 128 16.56 -1.28 19.41
N HIS A 129 16.13 -2.54 19.35
CA HIS A 129 15.14 -3.02 18.37
C HIS A 129 14.15 -3.99 19.03
N PRO A 130 13.28 -3.49 19.94
CA PRO A 130 12.24 -4.32 20.54
C PRO A 130 11.23 -4.75 19.49
N LYS A 131 10.76 -6.00 19.58
CA LYS A 131 9.73 -6.53 18.68
C LYS A 131 8.49 -6.94 19.45
N LEU A 132 7.37 -6.37 19.05
CA LEU A 132 6.07 -6.59 19.62
C LEU A 132 5.29 -7.61 18.78
N ILE A 133 4.68 -8.60 19.40
CA ILE A 133 3.86 -9.64 18.76
C ILE A 133 2.45 -9.49 19.33
N PHE A 134 1.57 -8.92 18.52
CA PHE A 134 0.22 -8.55 18.92
C PHE A 134 -0.78 -9.61 18.42
N LEU A 135 -1.37 -10.36 19.34
CA LEU A 135 -2.33 -11.42 19.04
C LEU A 135 -3.75 -10.97 19.45
N THR A 136 -4.72 -11.15 18.55
CA THR A 136 -6.15 -10.96 18.85
C THR A 136 -7.02 -11.87 18.00
N ASP A 137 -8.21 -12.20 18.51
CA ASP A 137 -9.26 -12.93 17.79
C ASP A 137 -10.52 -12.09 17.54
N GLY A 138 -10.52 -10.84 18.03
CA GLY A 138 -11.69 -9.96 18.07
C GLY A 138 -11.55 -8.72 17.19
N PHE A 139 -12.70 -8.06 16.99
CA PHE A 139 -12.74 -6.72 16.42
C PHE A 139 -12.51 -5.70 17.55
N ALA A 140 -11.68 -4.69 17.30
CA ALA A 140 -11.44 -3.63 18.27
C ALA A 140 -12.76 -2.98 18.72
N THR A 141 -13.11 -3.05 19.98
CA THR A 141 -14.36 -2.45 20.51
C THR A 141 -14.20 -0.96 20.82
N ASP A 142 -12.97 -0.50 20.98
CA ASP A 142 -12.57 0.86 21.36
C ASP A 142 -12.27 1.76 20.15
N LEU A 143 -12.34 1.22 18.92
CA LEU A 143 -12.12 1.94 17.68
C LEU A 143 -13.43 2.30 16.94
N ASP A 144 -14.60 2.01 17.53
CA ASP A 144 -15.90 2.34 16.93
C ASP A 144 -16.30 3.79 17.23
N ASN A 145 -15.78 4.71 16.43
CA ASN A 145 -16.34 6.07 16.34
C ASN A 145 -17.37 6.12 15.21
N GLY A 146 -18.64 6.18 15.62
CA GLY A 146 -19.79 6.28 14.73
C GLY A 146 -19.67 7.40 13.70
N PHE A 147 -20.21 7.12 12.52
CA PHE A 147 -20.52 8.07 11.45
C PHE A 147 -19.29 8.67 10.72
N LEU A 148 -18.94 8.03 9.59
CA LEU A 148 -18.15 8.55 8.44
C LEU A 148 -16.62 8.36 8.36
N TRP A 149 -15.95 7.62 9.25
CA TRP A 149 -14.50 7.37 9.10
C TRP A 149 -14.13 5.91 9.42
N PHE A 150 -13.15 5.36 8.71
CA PHE A 150 -12.74 3.97 8.81
C PHE A 150 -12.20 3.65 10.21
N LYS A 151 -12.51 2.44 10.70
CA LYS A 151 -12.06 1.93 12.00
C LYS A 151 -10.52 1.96 12.07
N GLY A 152 -9.96 2.60 13.09
CA GLY A 152 -8.51 2.75 13.24
C GLY A 152 -7.85 3.88 12.45
N ASN A 153 -8.59 4.76 11.76
CA ASN A 153 -8.01 6.01 11.21
C ASN A 153 -8.15 7.19 12.18
N ILE A 154 -7.79 6.95 13.43
CA ILE A 154 -7.77 7.95 14.49
C ILE A 154 -6.39 8.63 14.45
N PRO A 155 -6.31 9.98 14.37
CA PRO A 155 -5.03 10.69 14.30
C PRO A 155 -4.05 10.29 15.40
N GLU A 156 -4.54 10.14 16.63
CA GLU A 156 -3.78 9.74 17.80
C GLU A 156 -3.21 8.32 17.66
N PHE A 157 -4.00 7.39 17.11
CA PHE A 157 -3.56 6.02 16.86
C PHE A 157 -2.47 5.96 15.81
N ASN A 158 -2.67 6.69 14.69
CA ASN A 158 -1.69 6.76 13.62
C ASN A 158 -0.37 7.37 14.12
N ALA A 159 -0.45 8.46 14.87
CA ALA A 159 0.72 9.10 15.47
C ALA A 159 1.48 8.15 16.41
N ALA A 160 0.77 7.35 17.21
CA ALA A 160 1.40 6.36 18.07
C ALA A 160 2.11 5.26 17.27
N LEU A 161 1.49 4.73 16.21
CA LEU A 161 2.12 3.72 15.33
C LEU A 161 3.35 4.29 14.60
N GLU A 162 3.28 5.53 14.13
CA GLU A 162 4.44 6.23 13.56
C GLU A 162 5.55 6.40 14.60
N GLU A 163 5.19 6.71 15.84
CA GLU A 163 6.14 6.86 16.93
C GLU A 163 6.81 5.54 17.31
N TYR A 164 6.08 4.42 17.35
CA TYR A 164 6.68 3.08 17.48
C TYR A 164 7.77 2.84 16.42
N ASN A 165 7.47 3.16 15.16
CA ASN A 165 8.43 3.04 14.07
C ASN A 165 9.65 3.97 14.26
N HIS A 166 9.45 5.21 14.70
CA HIS A 166 10.54 6.15 14.99
C HIS A 166 11.46 5.67 16.13
N LEU A 167 10.89 4.96 17.11
CA LEU A 167 11.62 4.34 18.22
C LEU A 167 12.26 2.99 17.83
N ASN A 168 12.11 2.56 16.57
CA ASN A 168 12.53 1.25 16.06
C ASN A 168 11.91 0.07 16.83
N ILE A 169 10.65 0.23 17.25
CA ILE A 169 9.84 -0.82 17.84
C ILE A 169 8.89 -1.36 16.76
N ASN A 170 9.07 -2.62 16.38
CA ASN A 170 8.27 -3.23 15.31
C ASN A 170 7.10 -3.99 15.90
N ILE A 171 5.89 -3.81 15.37
CA ILE A 171 4.70 -4.58 15.76
C ILE A 171 4.40 -5.58 14.66
N SER A 172 4.42 -6.87 14.97
CA SER A 172 3.90 -7.93 14.10
C SER A 172 2.57 -8.41 14.69
N THR A 173 1.58 -8.61 13.83
CA THR A 173 0.21 -8.89 14.24
C THR A 173 -0.18 -10.32 13.87
N VAL A 174 -0.80 -11.04 14.80
CA VAL A 174 -1.28 -12.42 14.63
C VAL A 174 -2.79 -12.40 14.82
N ALA A 175 -3.50 -12.79 13.78
CA ALA A 175 -4.95 -12.70 13.70
C ALA A 175 -5.57 -14.09 13.80
N LEU A 176 -6.24 -14.39 14.91
CA LEU A 176 -6.90 -15.68 15.12
C LEU A 176 -8.37 -15.60 14.69
N GLY A 177 -8.75 -16.40 13.70
CA GLY A 177 -10.15 -16.48 13.25
C GLY A 177 -10.63 -15.19 12.58
N SER A 178 -11.71 -14.60 13.12
CA SER A 178 -12.43 -13.49 12.49
C SER A 178 -12.13 -12.15 13.18
N VAL A 179 -11.07 -11.48 12.71
CA VAL A 179 -10.63 -10.16 13.21
C VAL A 179 -10.81 -9.04 12.18
N ASP A 180 -10.57 -7.81 12.62
CA ASP A 180 -10.32 -6.66 11.74
C ASP A 180 -8.94 -6.78 11.06
N LYS A 181 -8.92 -7.46 9.91
CA LYS A 181 -7.68 -7.70 9.15
C LYS A 181 -7.05 -6.41 8.64
N ASP A 182 -7.85 -5.40 8.29
CA ASP A 182 -7.35 -4.15 7.74
C ASP A 182 -6.62 -3.34 8.82
N LEU A 183 -7.18 -3.29 10.04
CA LEU A 183 -6.53 -2.69 11.21
C LEU A 183 -5.22 -3.40 11.55
N MET A 184 -5.26 -4.74 11.66
CA MET A 184 -4.10 -5.54 12.05
C MET A 184 -2.97 -5.44 11.01
N LYS A 185 -3.32 -5.43 9.73
CA LYS A 185 -2.38 -5.22 8.64
C LYS A 185 -1.78 -3.81 8.70
N LYS A 186 -2.59 -2.78 8.93
CA LYS A 186 -2.14 -1.40 9.09
C LYS A 186 -1.13 -1.24 10.23
N MET A 187 -1.40 -1.82 11.42
CA MET A 187 -0.48 -1.78 12.56
C MET A 187 0.87 -2.41 12.23
N ALA A 188 0.84 -3.59 11.59
CA ALA A 188 2.05 -4.29 11.22
C ALA A 188 2.86 -3.55 10.16
N GLU A 189 2.18 -3.04 9.13
CA GLU A 189 2.85 -2.33 8.05
C GLU A 189 3.47 -1.02 8.57
N ILE A 190 2.73 -0.17 9.31
CA ILE A 190 3.25 1.13 9.80
C ILE A 190 4.52 0.99 10.62
N THR A 191 4.60 -0.06 11.43
CA THR A 191 5.73 -0.31 12.34
C THR A 191 6.81 -1.23 11.75
N GLY A 192 6.64 -1.68 10.50
CA GLY A 192 7.62 -2.54 9.82
C GLY A 192 7.65 -4.00 10.30
N GLY A 193 6.59 -4.49 10.94
CA GLY A 193 6.39 -5.91 11.24
C GLY A 193 5.59 -6.63 10.16
N VAL A 194 5.07 -7.82 10.49
CA VAL A 194 4.29 -8.65 9.55
C VAL A 194 2.91 -8.97 10.09
N PHE A 195 1.94 -9.14 9.20
CA PHE A 195 0.59 -9.62 9.52
C PHE A 195 0.46 -11.10 9.17
N ILE A 196 0.09 -11.93 10.15
CA ILE A 196 -0.07 -13.38 10.00
C ILE A 196 -1.51 -13.78 10.36
N PRO A 197 -2.33 -14.17 9.37
CA PRO A 197 -3.66 -14.72 9.64
C PRO A 197 -3.58 -16.20 10.04
N VAL A 198 -4.38 -16.58 11.03
CA VAL A 198 -4.44 -17.93 11.60
C VAL A 198 -5.88 -18.36 11.69
N ASN A 199 -6.19 -19.58 11.26
CA ASN A 199 -7.57 -20.08 11.27
C ASN A 199 -7.91 -20.80 12.60
N GLN A 200 -6.95 -21.47 13.22
CA GLN A 200 -7.16 -22.33 14.38
C GLN A 200 -6.08 -22.11 15.44
N ALA A 201 -6.44 -22.27 16.72
CA ALA A 201 -5.51 -22.06 17.84
C ALA A 201 -4.29 -22.99 17.81
N SER A 202 -4.40 -24.18 17.22
CA SER A 202 -3.29 -25.13 17.05
C SER A 202 -2.09 -24.56 16.28
N ASP A 203 -2.35 -23.62 15.38
CA ASP A 203 -1.33 -23.06 14.48
C ASP A 203 -0.71 -21.77 15.05
N LEU A 204 -1.13 -21.34 16.25
CA LEU A 204 -0.68 -20.10 16.88
C LEU A 204 0.82 -20.10 17.17
N ALA A 205 1.38 -21.23 17.59
CA ALA A 205 2.82 -21.32 17.87
C ALA A 205 3.67 -21.03 16.64
N GLU A 206 3.34 -21.66 15.50
CA GLU A 206 4.03 -21.42 14.23
C GLU A 206 3.81 -19.99 13.73
N ALA A 207 2.59 -19.47 13.84
CA ALA A 207 2.26 -18.12 13.41
C ALA A 207 2.97 -17.04 14.24
N MET A 208 2.98 -17.18 15.56
CA MET A 208 3.69 -16.27 16.46
C MET A 208 5.21 -16.37 16.27
N LYS A 209 5.75 -17.57 16.01
CA LYS A 209 7.16 -17.75 15.64
C LYS A 209 7.51 -17.05 14.32
N THR A 210 6.64 -17.17 13.32
CA THR A 210 6.78 -16.48 12.03
C THR A 210 6.73 -14.96 12.23
N ALA A 211 5.79 -14.47 13.04
CA ALA A 211 5.70 -13.07 13.41
C ALA A 211 6.95 -12.58 14.14
N ALA A 212 7.52 -13.39 15.06
CA ALA A 212 8.74 -13.08 15.79
C ALA A 212 9.98 -12.98 14.88
N THR A 213 10.05 -13.78 13.81
CA THR A 213 11.25 -13.92 12.97
C THR A 213 11.19 -13.16 11.64
N SER A 214 9.99 -12.79 11.16
CA SER A 214 9.80 -12.17 9.83
C SER A 214 9.66 -10.65 9.87
N TYR A 215 10.00 -9.97 8.77
CA TYR A 215 9.88 -8.51 8.59
C TYR A 215 9.16 -8.18 7.27
N SER A 216 8.52 -7.01 7.19
CA SER A 216 7.83 -6.57 5.97
C SER A 216 8.80 -6.36 4.80
N THR A 217 8.39 -6.81 3.61
CA THR A 217 9.09 -6.58 2.34
C THR A 217 8.60 -5.30 1.68
N ARG A 218 9.46 -4.64 0.90
CA ARG A 218 9.09 -3.44 0.12
C ARG A 218 8.51 -3.86 -1.21
N ASP A 219 7.53 -3.11 -1.71
CA ASP A 219 7.11 -3.19 -3.11
C ASP A 219 6.81 -1.78 -3.69
N LEU A 220 6.64 -1.68 -5.01
CA LEU A 220 6.42 -0.41 -5.70
C LEU A 220 5.07 0.25 -5.44
N LEU A 221 4.04 -0.50 -5.03
CA LEU A 221 2.65 -0.04 -5.01
C LEU A 221 2.07 0.15 -3.62
N SER A 222 2.65 -0.51 -2.61
CA SER A 222 2.20 -0.48 -1.23
C SER A 222 2.89 0.62 -0.44
N VAL A 223 2.44 0.80 0.79
CA VAL A 223 3.09 1.75 1.68
C VAL A 223 4.49 1.27 2.06
N ARG A 224 5.47 2.18 1.97
CA ARG A 224 6.84 1.91 2.35
C ARG A 224 7.09 2.41 3.77
N TYR A 225 7.40 1.48 4.66
CA TYR A 225 7.76 1.81 6.04
C TYR A 225 9.25 1.48 6.25
N MET A 226 10.10 2.50 6.07
CA MET A 226 11.54 2.45 6.35
C MET A 226 11.99 3.77 6.97
N ASN A 227 12.90 3.70 7.95
CA ASN A 227 13.54 4.88 8.53
C ASN A 227 14.80 5.29 7.73
N HIS A 228 15.63 4.31 7.32
CA HIS A 228 16.84 4.56 6.54
C HIS A 228 16.56 4.57 5.02
N PHE A 229 17.08 5.57 4.30
CA PHE A 229 16.88 5.77 2.85
C PHE A 229 15.42 6.00 2.39
N ASN A 230 14.48 6.31 3.29
CA ASN A 230 13.07 6.50 2.91
C ASN A 230 12.90 7.51 1.76
N THR A 231 13.57 8.65 1.85
CA THR A 231 13.56 9.68 0.81
C THR A 231 14.15 9.19 -0.52
N LEU A 232 15.22 8.40 -0.46
CA LEU A 232 15.87 7.83 -1.65
C LEU A 232 14.93 6.83 -2.34
N PHE A 233 14.33 5.92 -1.58
CA PHE A 233 13.40 4.92 -2.12
C PHE A 233 12.06 5.54 -2.54
N GLY A 234 11.65 6.66 -1.94
CA GLY A 234 10.51 7.46 -2.40
C GLY A 234 10.79 8.08 -3.76
N PHE A 235 11.96 8.70 -3.90
CA PHE A 235 12.41 9.23 -5.18
C PHE A 235 12.54 8.12 -6.24
N LEU A 236 13.09 6.97 -5.85
CA LEU A 236 13.22 5.82 -6.73
C LEU A 236 11.87 5.26 -7.18
N ARG A 237 10.88 5.19 -6.28
CA ARG A 237 9.50 4.78 -6.62
C ARG A 237 8.90 5.74 -7.64
N VAL A 238 9.05 7.04 -7.43
CA VAL A 238 8.57 8.05 -8.38
C VAL A 238 9.21 7.84 -9.75
N ILE A 239 10.51 7.59 -9.82
CA ILE A 239 11.21 7.32 -11.08
C ILE A 239 10.68 6.03 -11.74
N PHE A 240 10.61 4.92 -11.00
CA PHE A 240 10.24 3.62 -11.56
C PHE A 240 8.80 3.60 -12.06
N LEU A 241 7.87 4.15 -11.29
CA LEU A 241 6.48 4.30 -11.71
C LEU A 241 6.35 5.25 -12.91
N SER A 242 7.12 6.34 -12.94
CA SER A 242 7.13 7.26 -14.10
C SER A 242 7.63 6.57 -15.37
N LEU A 243 8.64 5.70 -15.27
CA LEU A 243 9.15 4.91 -16.41
C LEU A 243 8.11 3.91 -16.92
N ILE A 244 7.39 3.23 -16.02
CA ILE A 244 6.30 2.31 -16.38
C ILE A 244 5.18 3.07 -17.10
N GLY A 245 4.71 4.19 -16.54
CA GLY A 245 3.67 5.01 -17.16
C GLY A 245 4.09 5.61 -18.51
N LEU A 246 5.34 6.07 -18.63
CA LEU A 246 5.90 6.56 -19.89
C LEU A 246 5.91 5.45 -20.97
N LEU A 247 6.27 4.22 -20.60
CA LEU A 247 6.23 3.09 -21.52
C LEU A 247 4.80 2.79 -21.97
N ILE A 248 3.83 2.75 -21.03
CA ILE A 248 2.42 2.51 -21.35
C ILE A 248 1.92 3.57 -22.34
N GLY A 249 2.12 4.85 -22.04
CA GLY A 249 1.72 5.96 -22.92
C GLY A 249 2.46 6.00 -24.26
N GLY A 250 3.75 5.68 -24.27
CA GLY A 250 4.54 5.55 -25.49
C GLY A 250 4.05 4.42 -26.39
N LEU A 251 3.65 3.27 -25.83
CA LEU A 251 3.09 2.16 -26.59
C LEU A 251 1.70 2.46 -27.15
N LEU A 252 0.92 3.35 -26.51
CA LEU A 252 -0.35 3.87 -27.04
C LEU A 252 -0.16 4.73 -28.30
N SER A 253 1.05 5.23 -28.56
CA SER A 253 1.34 5.97 -29.79
C SER A 253 1.42 5.08 -31.04
N LEU A 254 1.78 3.79 -30.87
CA LEU A 254 1.88 2.82 -31.96
C LEU A 254 0.57 2.61 -32.74
N PRO A 255 -0.60 2.40 -32.08
CA PRO A 255 -1.87 2.30 -32.79
C PRO A 255 -2.39 3.63 -33.34
N TYR A 256 -1.94 4.78 -32.80
CA TYR A 256 -2.42 6.09 -33.25
C TYR A 256 -1.84 6.51 -34.61
N MET A 257 -0.62 6.05 -34.95
CA MET A 257 0.01 6.12 -36.28
C MET A 257 0.05 7.52 -36.96
N ASP A 258 -0.07 8.61 -36.20
CA ASP A 258 0.04 9.98 -36.72
C ASP A 258 1.27 10.68 -36.13
N HIS A 259 2.25 10.97 -36.99
CA HIS A 259 3.53 11.59 -36.61
C HIS A 259 3.37 12.97 -35.95
N ALA A 260 2.31 13.71 -36.29
CA ALA A 260 2.08 15.04 -35.72
C ALA A 260 1.68 15.00 -34.24
N SER A 261 1.04 13.92 -33.81
CA SER A 261 0.55 13.72 -32.45
C SER A 261 1.57 13.08 -31.50
N LEU A 262 2.59 12.40 -32.05
CA LEU A 262 3.62 11.72 -31.26
C LEU A 262 4.25 12.58 -30.15
N PRO A 263 4.71 13.83 -30.40
CA PRO A 263 5.29 14.64 -29.33
C PRO A 263 4.28 14.99 -28.24
N LEU A 264 3.00 15.18 -28.60
CA LEU A 264 1.93 15.47 -27.66
C LEU A 264 1.55 14.24 -26.80
N ILE A 265 1.48 13.06 -27.40
CA ILE A 265 1.21 11.79 -26.70
C ILE A 265 2.33 11.51 -25.71
N VAL A 266 3.60 11.62 -26.13
CA VAL A 266 4.75 11.33 -25.26
C VAL A 266 4.87 12.35 -24.12
N SER A 267 4.71 13.64 -24.41
CA SER A 267 4.78 14.69 -23.38
C SER A 267 3.64 14.60 -22.36
N SER A 268 2.40 14.37 -22.81
CA SER A 268 1.26 14.20 -21.92
C SER A 268 1.38 12.93 -21.07
N SER A 269 1.86 11.82 -21.65
CA SER A 269 2.12 10.59 -20.92
C SER A 269 3.22 10.77 -19.87
N ALA A 270 4.31 11.47 -20.20
CA ALA A 270 5.38 11.77 -19.25
C ALA A 270 4.87 12.61 -18.07
N ALA A 271 4.08 13.65 -18.36
CA ALA A 271 3.49 14.51 -17.34
C ALA A 271 2.50 13.75 -16.45
N GLY A 272 1.59 12.97 -17.05
CA GLY A 272 0.61 12.14 -16.33
C GLY A 272 1.29 11.09 -15.44
N SER A 273 2.31 10.42 -15.97
CA SER A 273 3.06 9.39 -15.24
C SER A 273 3.82 9.98 -14.05
N LEU A 274 4.48 11.13 -14.23
CA LEU A 274 5.18 11.81 -13.14
C LEU A 274 4.20 12.30 -12.06
N LEU A 275 3.12 12.98 -12.47
CA LEU A 275 2.10 13.47 -11.54
C LEU A 275 1.44 12.33 -10.76
N GLY A 276 1.07 11.25 -11.43
CA GLY A 276 0.48 10.08 -10.77
C GLY A 276 1.44 9.43 -9.78
N SER A 277 2.71 9.31 -10.15
CA SER A 277 3.74 8.73 -9.28
C SER A 277 4.00 9.59 -8.04
N VAL A 278 4.05 10.92 -8.19
CA VAL A 278 4.20 11.86 -7.07
C VAL A 278 2.96 11.84 -6.18
N LEU A 279 1.75 11.82 -6.75
CA LEU A 279 0.50 11.75 -5.98
C LEU A 279 0.39 10.46 -5.19
N LEU A 280 0.79 9.32 -5.78
CA LEU A 280 0.85 8.05 -5.05
C LEU A 280 1.84 8.16 -3.89
N GLU A 281 3.07 8.60 -4.13
CA GLU A 281 4.11 8.69 -3.09
C GLU A 281 3.69 9.64 -1.94
N SER A 282 3.23 10.84 -2.27
CA SER A 282 2.78 11.81 -1.26
C SER A 282 1.49 11.39 -0.56
N GLY A 283 0.54 10.78 -1.29
CA GLY A 283 -0.73 10.33 -0.75
C GLY A 283 -0.56 9.14 0.20
N VAL A 284 0.33 8.22 -0.13
CA VAL A 284 0.73 7.10 0.73
C VAL A 284 1.36 7.61 2.02
N GLN A 285 2.26 8.61 1.95
CA GLN A 285 2.84 9.24 3.14
C GLN A 285 1.83 9.99 3.99
N SER A 286 0.75 10.51 3.37
CA SER A 286 -0.30 11.27 4.06
C SER A 286 -1.46 10.41 4.55
N GLY A 287 -1.36 9.07 4.43
CA GLY A 287 -2.38 8.13 4.91
C GLY A 287 -3.67 8.08 4.09
N VAL A 288 -3.64 8.48 2.81
CA VAL A 288 -4.79 8.35 1.89
C VAL A 288 -4.99 6.88 1.50
N TYR A 289 -6.25 6.45 1.34
CA TYR A 289 -6.58 5.07 0.94
C TYR A 289 -5.84 4.65 -0.32
N GLN A 290 -5.05 3.58 -0.19
CA GLN A 290 -4.22 3.04 -1.26
C GLN A 290 -5.03 2.69 -2.52
N SER A 291 -6.24 2.14 -2.36
CA SER A 291 -7.14 1.84 -3.48
C SER A 291 -7.50 3.08 -4.30
N ILE A 292 -7.69 4.24 -3.66
CA ILE A 292 -7.99 5.51 -4.34
C ILE A 292 -6.75 6.00 -5.08
N LEU A 293 -5.58 5.94 -4.44
CA LEU A 293 -4.34 6.36 -5.07
C LEU A 293 -3.97 5.48 -6.27
N TRP A 294 -4.19 4.17 -6.17
CA TRP A 294 -4.04 3.23 -7.29
C TRP A 294 -4.98 3.60 -8.43
N PHE A 295 -6.25 3.84 -8.13
CA PHE A 295 -7.22 4.24 -9.14
C PHE A 295 -6.80 5.54 -9.86
N LEU A 296 -6.36 6.55 -9.11
CA LEU A 296 -5.85 7.81 -9.66
C LEU A 296 -4.58 7.60 -10.50
N LEU A 297 -3.65 6.77 -10.04
CA LEU A 297 -2.43 6.43 -10.76
C LEU A 297 -2.75 5.82 -12.13
N TRP A 298 -3.64 4.83 -12.18
CA TRP A 298 -4.03 4.17 -13.43
C TRP A 298 -4.76 5.10 -14.38
N ILE A 299 -5.59 6.02 -13.88
CA ILE A 299 -6.20 7.08 -14.69
C ILE A 299 -5.11 7.94 -15.32
N LEU A 300 -4.14 8.41 -14.54
CA LEU A 300 -3.08 9.28 -15.01
C LEU A 300 -2.10 8.58 -15.97
N PHE A 301 -1.87 7.28 -15.81
CA PHE A 301 -1.11 6.47 -16.76
C PHE A 301 -1.84 6.26 -18.09
N SER A 302 -3.17 6.19 -18.06
CA SER A 302 -3.98 6.00 -19.28
C SER A 302 -4.35 7.31 -20.00
N ALA A 303 -4.27 8.45 -19.32
CA ALA A 303 -4.62 9.75 -19.88
C ALA A 303 -3.54 10.25 -20.84
N THR A 304 -3.84 10.24 -22.15
CA THR A 304 -2.96 10.77 -23.21
C THR A 304 -3.67 11.81 -24.06
N LEU A 305 -2.95 12.84 -24.52
CA LEU A 305 -3.47 13.87 -25.41
C LEU A 305 -3.04 13.60 -26.86
N GLY A 306 -3.95 13.80 -27.81
CA GLY A 306 -3.69 13.65 -29.25
C GLY A 306 -4.52 14.64 -30.08
N PHE A 307 -4.10 14.92 -31.30
CA PHE A 307 -4.81 15.85 -32.20
C PHE A 307 -6.04 15.21 -32.83
N LEU A 308 -7.22 15.74 -32.56
CA LEU A 308 -8.42 15.34 -33.29
C LEU A 308 -8.39 15.98 -34.69
N HIS A 309 -8.00 15.24 -35.72
CA HIS A 309 -8.12 15.73 -37.09
C HIS A 309 -9.60 15.72 -37.51
N PRO A 310 -10.19 16.87 -37.91
CA PRO A 310 -11.54 16.87 -38.46
C PRO A 310 -11.52 16.08 -39.78
N LYS A 311 -12.44 15.11 -39.92
CA LYS A 311 -12.69 14.43 -41.20
C LYS A 311 -12.88 15.49 -42.28
N LYS A 312 -11.99 15.54 -43.28
CA LYS A 312 -12.25 16.26 -44.52
C LYS A 312 -13.56 15.71 -45.10
N GLN A 313 -14.62 16.52 -45.08
CA GLN A 313 -15.78 16.27 -45.94
C GLN A 313 -15.27 16.33 -47.37
N ILE A 314 -15.28 15.17 -48.04
CA ILE A 314 -14.98 15.04 -49.45
C ILE A 314 -16.06 15.81 -50.20
N LEU A 315 -15.71 17.02 -50.64
CA LEU A 315 -16.41 17.74 -51.68
C LEU A 315 -16.45 16.82 -52.91
N ARG A 316 -17.60 16.21 -53.22
CA ARG A 316 -17.84 15.58 -54.52
C ARG A 316 -18.25 16.68 -55.51
N PRO A 317 -17.49 16.95 -56.58
CA PRO A 317 -18.00 17.70 -57.71
C PRO A 317 -18.84 16.75 -58.57
N GLY A 318 -20.06 17.15 -58.92
CA GLY A 318 -20.86 16.46 -59.93
C GLY A 318 -22.18 15.88 -59.40
N ASN A 319 -23.20 16.72 -59.36
CA ASN A 319 -24.45 16.45 -60.08
C ASN A 319 -25.24 17.75 -60.16
N ILE A 320 -25.01 18.45 -61.27
CA ILE A 320 -25.86 19.52 -61.73
C ILE A 320 -27.13 18.86 -62.27
N THR A 321 -28.23 18.98 -61.55
CA THR A 321 -29.58 18.99 -62.14
C THR A 321 -30.08 20.42 -62.04
N VAL A 322 -30.01 21.15 -63.15
CA VAL A 322 -30.71 22.42 -63.34
C VAL A 322 -32.15 22.09 -63.77
N PRO A 323 -33.18 22.66 -63.14
CA PRO A 323 -34.39 23.05 -63.86
C PRO A 323 -34.24 24.48 -64.35
N LEU A 324 -34.52 24.65 -65.64
CA LEU A 324 -34.79 25.89 -66.36
C LEU A 324 -35.49 26.94 -65.47
N GLU A 325 -34.88 28.10 -65.28
CA GLU A 325 -35.59 29.35 -65.47
C GLU A 325 -34.62 30.41 -66.01
N LEU A 326 -34.82 30.70 -67.29
CA LEU A 326 -34.25 31.85 -67.98
C LEU A 326 -34.81 33.12 -67.35
N LYS A 327 -33.94 33.93 -66.74
CA LYS A 327 -34.11 35.38 -66.76
C LYS A 327 -32.82 36.02 -67.24
N ASP A 328 -32.76 36.07 -68.57
CA ASP A 328 -32.36 37.23 -69.38
C ASP A 328 -31.46 38.26 -68.69
N ASP A 329 -30.20 38.28 -69.13
CA ASP A 329 -29.47 39.51 -69.46
C ASP A 329 -28.25 39.12 -70.30
N ARG A 330 -28.53 38.72 -71.56
CA ARG A 330 -27.54 38.93 -72.62
C ARG A 330 -27.71 40.36 -73.10
N ILE A 331 -26.63 41.13 -73.05
CA ILE A 331 -26.09 41.97 -74.11
C ILE A 331 -25.18 42.97 -73.41
N ASN A 332 -23.88 42.68 -73.38
CA ASN A 332 -22.82 43.67 -73.49
C ASN A 332 -21.50 42.92 -73.59
N GLU A 333 -21.14 42.61 -74.83
CA GLU A 333 -19.79 42.45 -75.37
C GLU A 333 -19.83 41.37 -76.45
N ILE A 334 -19.93 41.82 -77.69
CA ILE A 334 -19.17 41.37 -78.87
C ILE A 334 -19.79 42.11 -80.07
N LYS A 335 -19.11 43.20 -80.46
CA LYS A 335 -19.11 43.93 -81.74
C LYS A 335 -18.52 45.30 -81.40
N ASN A 336 -17.40 45.81 -81.92
CA ASN A 336 -16.57 45.53 -83.10
C ASN A 336 -15.17 46.07 -82.75
N GLU A 337 -14.08 45.41 -83.12
CA GLU A 337 -13.23 45.83 -84.26
C GLU A 337 -13.32 47.33 -84.63
N ASN A 338 -12.29 48.13 -84.29
CA ASN A 338 -11.44 48.83 -85.27
C ASN A 338 -10.53 49.93 -84.67
N ILE A 339 -9.22 49.79 -84.97
CA ILE A 339 -8.28 50.79 -85.53
C ILE A 339 -7.67 51.90 -84.63
N ARG A 340 -6.38 52.14 -84.95
CA ARG A 340 -5.37 53.06 -84.45
C ARG A 340 -5.71 54.58 -84.48
N VAL A 341 -4.89 55.28 -83.67
CA VAL A 341 -4.57 56.72 -83.53
C VAL A 341 -5.54 57.54 -82.70
#